data_AF-X1Q0R6-F1
#
_entry.id   AF-X1Q0R6-F1
#
_cell.length_a   1.000
_cell.length_b   1.000
_cell.length_c   1.000
_cell.angle_alpha   90.00
_cell.angle_beta   90.00
_cell.angle_gamma   90.00
#
_symmetry.space_group_name_H-M   'P 1'
#
loop_
_entity.id
_entity.type
_entity.pdbx_description
1 polymer ?
#
loop_
_entity_poly.entity_id
_entity_poly.type
_entity_poly.pdbx_seq_one_letter_code
_entity_poly.pdbx_strand_id
1 'polypeptide(L)'
;DAVSGADAWKFENLNLDKTPVSTQVTDEPGTPGNEGDIVKVTITADQVSVAENVKPTFTVHINQPLEHDLVVTLSNNATVTIKAGETSAPYEHAAQGDDVYQDAGEITLGIKSAVDATGAAFENLQLG
;
A
#
# COMPACT_ATOMS: atom_id res chain seq x y z
N ASP A 1 25.92 39.76 -14.96
CA ASP A 1 27.24 39.13 -14.85
C ASP A 1 28.25 39.81 -15.74
N ALA A 2 29.41 40.17 -15.20
CA ALA A 2 30.56 40.65 -15.98
C ALA A 2 31.82 39.95 -15.49
N VAL A 3 32.62 39.45 -16.43
CA VAL A 3 33.92 38.82 -16.16
C VAL A 3 34.97 39.93 -16.18
N SER A 4 35.84 40.01 -15.16
CA SER A 4 36.88 41.05 -15.07
C SER A 4 38.30 40.45 -15.02
N GLY A 5 39.26 41.16 -15.62
CA GLY A 5 40.67 40.74 -15.76
C GLY A 5 41.30 41.28 -17.05
N ALA A 6 42.64 41.29 -17.14
CA ALA A 6 43.39 41.84 -18.28
C ALA A 6 43.07 41.18 -19.64
N ASP A 7 42.42 40.02 -19.63
CA ASP A 7 42.00 39.26 -20.80
C ASP A 7 40.47 39.19 -20.98
N ALA A 8 39.69 40.02 -20.27
CA ALA A 8 38.24 40.05 -20.39
C ALA A 8 37.76 40.30 -21.83
N TRP A 9 38.59 40.98 -22.65
CA TRP A 9 38.37 41.20 -24.08
C TRP A 9 38.26 39.90 -24.91
N LYS A 10 38.86 38.79 -24.46
CA LYS A 10 38.76 37.49 -25.15
C LYS A 10 37.35 36.88 -25.08
N PHE A 11 36.47 37.43 -24.25
CA PHE A 11 35.10 36.95 -24.02
C PHE A 11 34.03 37.89 -24.60
N GLU A 12 34.40 38.82 -25.48
CA GLU A 12 33.53 39.87 -26.02
C GLU A 12 32.34 39.34 -26.85
N ASN A 13 32.28 38.02 -27.08
CA ASN A 13 31.14 37.35 -27.67
C ASN A 13 30.76 36.05 -26.95
N LEU A 14 30.77 36.02 -25.61
CA LEU A 14 30.16 34.94 -24.85
C LEU A 14 28.65 35.12 -24.83
N ASN A 15 27.98 34.73 -25.92
CA ASN A 15 26.53 34.67 -25.95
C ASN A 15 26.10 33.41 -25.17
N LEU A 16 25.92 33.54 -23.85
CA LEU A 16 25.39 32.43 -23.06
C LEU A 16 24.02 32.04 -23.60
N ASP A 17 23.80 30.74 -23.75
CA ASP A 17 22.48 30.20 -24.03
C ASP A 17 21.54 30.65 -22.90
N LYS A 18 20.59 31.52 -23.25
CA LYS A 18 19.57 32.05 -22.32
C LYS A 18 18.29 31.23 -22.35
N THR A 19 18.30 30.13 -23.12
CA THR A 19 17.19 29.18 -23.15
C THR A 19 17.05 28.59 -21.76
N PRO A 20 15.93 28.84 -21.05
CA PRO A 20 15.69 28.22 -19.76
C PRO A 20 15.62 26.71 -19.96
N VAL A 21 16.51 25.96 -19.33
CA VAL A 21 16.40 24.51 -19.24
C VAL A 21 15.52 24.21 -18.03
N SER A 22 14.38 23.57 -18.27
CA SER A 22 13.49 23.09 -17.23
C SER A 22 13.49 21.58 -17.21
N THR A 23 13.66 20.98 -16.04
CA THR A 23 13.38 19.56 -15.80
C THR A 23 11.97 19.47 -15.23
N GLN A 24 11.04 18.90 -15.98
CA GLN A 24 9.76 18.49 -15.41
C GLN A 24 9.98 17.17 -14.67
N VAL A 25 9.65 17.16 -13.39
CA VAL A 25 9.40 15.93 -12.65
C VAL A 25 7.91 15.67 -12.77
N THR A 26 7.55 14.63 -13.51
CA THR A 26 6.19 14.10 -13.52
C THR A 26 6.13 12.99 -12.48
N ASP A 27 5.19 13.12 -11.55
CA ASP A 27 4.81 12.03 -10.65
C ASP A 27 4.34 10.80 -11.46
N GLU A 28 4.46 9.59 -10.91
CA GLU A 28 4.28 8.33 -11.66
C GLU A 28 2.91 8.31 -12.39
N PRO A 29 2.86 8.04 -13.72
CA PRO A 29 1.61 8.08 -14.46
C PRO A 29 0.78 6.82 -14.23
N GLY A 30 -0.06 6.82 -13.20
CA GLY A 30 -1.17 5.87 -13.05
C GLY A 30 -2.21 6.05 -14.17
N THR A 31 -2.68 4.97 -14.78
CA THR A 31 -3.84 5.01 -15.70
C THR A 31 -5.10 4.73 -14.89
N PRO A 32 -6.14 5.60 -14.87
CA PRO A 32 -6.40 6.74 -15.74
C PRO A 32 -6.30 8.09 -14.98
N GLY A 33 -5.10 8.66 -14.87
CA GLY A 33 -4.88 9.99 -14.31
C GLY A 33 -4.09 9.98 -13.00
N ASN A 34 -3.70 11.18 -12.54
CA ASN A 34 -2.84 11.44 -11.38
C ASN A 34 -3.46 10.99 -10.03
N GLU A 35 -3.82 9.72 -9.92
CA GLU A 35 -4.46 9.12 -8.74
C GLU A 35 -3.44 8.46 -7.81
N GLY A 36 -2.13 8.60 -8.07
CA GLY A 36 -1.07 7.88 -7.36
C GLY A 36 -1.12 6.38 -7.59
N ASP A 37 -0.15 5.66 -7.04
CA ASP A 37 -0.15 4.19 -7.11
C ASP A 37 -1.26 3.60 -6.23
N ILE A 38 -2.25 2.96 -6.85
CA ILE A 38 -3.37 2.33 -6.14
C ILE A 38 -2.87 1.10 -5.39
N VAL A 39 -2.94 1.14 -4.05
CA VAL A 39 -2.79 -0.01 -3.17
C VAL A 39 -4.18 -0.47 -2.74
N LYS A 40 -4.62 -1.61 -3.26
CA LYS A 40 -5.93 -2.20 -2.93
C LYS A 40 -5.74 -3.38 -1.99
N VAL A 41 -6.37 -3.31 -0.82
CA VAL A 41 -6.38 -4.38 0.19
C VAL A 41 -7.74 -5.06 0.20
N THR A 42 -7.77 -6.38 0.15
CA THR A 42 -9.01 -7.19 0.20
C THR A 42 -8.87 -8.37 1.14
N ILE A 43 -9.98 -8.93 1.60
CA ILE A 43 -9.99 -10.16 2.41
C ILE A 43 -10.92 -11.22 1.82
N THR A 44 -10.49 -12.48 1.86
CA THR A 44 -11.29 -13.63 1.43
C THR A 44 -11.39 -14.65 2.55
N ALA A 45 -12.56 -15.27 2.70
CA ALA A 45 -12.68 -16.50 3.49
C ALA A 45 -12.16 -17.67 2.65
N ASP A 46 -11.30 -18.51 3.21
CA ASP A 46 -10.70 -19.62 2.46
C ASP A 46 -11.64 -20.84 2.38
N GLN A 47 -12.68 -20.84 3.21
CA GLN A 47 -13.74 -21.83 3.20
C GLN A 47 -15.13 -21.19 3.35
N VAL A 48 -16.14 -21.83 2.75
CA VAL A 48 -17.55 -21.40 2.81
C VAL A 48 -18.17 -21.71 4.18
N SER A 49 -17.74 -22.80 4.82
CA SER A 49 -18.16 -23.20 6.15
C SER A 49 -17.06 -23.99 6.86
N VAL A 50 -17.10 -23.97 8.19
CA VAL A 50 -16.25 -24.78 9.06
C VAL A 50 -17.13 -25.55 10.05
N ALA A 51 -16.68 -26.72 10.49
CA ALA A 51 -17.25 -27.34 11.67
C ALA A 51 -16.94 -26.50 12.92
N GLU A 52 -17.77 -26.59 13.96
CA GLU A 52 -17.70 -25.73 15.16
C GLU A 52 -16.38 -25.85 15.94
N ASN A 53 -15.70 -26.99 15.80
CA ASN A 53 -14.39 -27.26 16.38
C ASN A 53 -13.20 -26.98 15.43
N VAL A 54 -13.47 -26.48 14.22
CA VAL A 54 -12.45 -26.12 13.23
C VAL A 54 -12.32 -24.61 13.16
N LYS A 55 -11.09 -24.13 13.14
CA LYS A 55 -10.81 -22.69 12.98
C LYS A 55 -11.13 -22.25 11.56
N PRO A 56 -11.90 -21.17 11.37
CA PRO A 56 -12.03 -20.55 10.06
C PRO A 56 -10.77 -19.76 9.72
N THR A 57 -10.26 -19.97 8.51
CA THR A 57 -9.13 -19.23 7.94
C THR A 57 -9.57 -18.20 6.90
N PHE A 58 -8.83 -17.10 6.85
CA PHE A 58 -9.03 -16.01 5.92
C PHE A 58 -7.68 -15.60 5.35
N THR A 59 -7.67 -15.07 4.14
CA THR A 59 -6.47 -14.52 3.52
C THR A 59 -6.68 -13.04 3.20
N VAL A 60 -5.78 -12.19 3.67
CA VAL A 60 -5.70 -10.78 3.29
C VAL A 60 -4.77 -10.67 2.10
N HIS A 61 -5.16 -9.88 1.09
CA HIS A 61 -4.45 -9.70 -0.17
C HIS A 61 -4.19 -8.23 -0.46
N ILE A 62 -3.11 -7.95 -1.17
CA ILE A 62 -2.83 -6.68 -1.83
C ILE A 62 -2.55 -6.87 -3.31
N ASN A 63 -2.87 -5.86 -4.13
CA ASN A 63 -2.74 -5.94 -5.59
C ASN A 63 -1.30 -5.83 -6.12
N GLN A 64 -0.34 -5.48 -5.27
CA GLN A 64 1.07 -5.33 -5.63
C GLN A 64 1.98 -5.54 -4.41
N PRO A 65 3.23 -6.00 -4.60
CA PRO A 65 4.20 -6.06 -3.52
C PRO A 65 4.57 -4.64 -3.04
N LEU A 66 4.85 -4.50 -1.75
CA LEU A 66 5.31 -3.25 -1.14
C LEU A 66 6.75 -3.39 -0.65
N GLU A 67 7.46 -2.25 -0.55
CA GLU A 67 8.84 -2.21 -0.04
C GLU A 67 8.94 -2.42 1.48
N HIS A 68 7.85 -2.13 2.20
CA HIS A 68 7.74 -2.32 3.65
C HIS A 68 6.58 -3.26 3.99
N ASP A 69 6.59 -3.75 5.23
CA ASP A 69 5.48 -4.49 5.80
C ASP A 69 4.21 -3.63 5.82
N LEU A 70 3.07 -4.24 5.49
CA LEU A 70 1.75 -3.63 5.65
C LEU A 70 1.06 -4.24 6.86
N VAL A 71 0.62 -3.39 7.79
CA VAL A 71 -0.15 -3.79 8.97
C VAL A 71 -1.63 -3.52 8.73
N VAL A 72 -2.40 -4.59 8.57
CA VAL A 72 -3.85 -4.55 8.35
C VAL A 72 -4.56 -4.83 9.66
N THR A 73 -5.47 -3.95 10.06
CA THR A 73 -6.39 -4.17 11.19
C THR A 73 -7.73 -4.63 10.64
N LEU A 74 -8.22 -5.77 11.13
CA LEU A 74 -9.50 -6.35 10.74
C LEU A 74 -10.65 -5.75 11.59
N SER A 75 -11.89 -5.99 11.15
CA SER A 75 -13.10 -5.49 11.83
C SER A 75 -13.26 -5.98 13.28
N ASN A 76 -12.69 -7.15 13.58
CA ASN A 76 -12.59 -7.71 14.95
C ASN A 76 -11.39 -7.19 15.76
N ASN A 77 -10.66 -6.20 15.25
CA ASN A 77 -9.43 -5.62 15.81
C ASN A 77 -8.21 -6.56 15.84
N ALA A 78 -8.27 -7.74 15.22
CA ALA A 78 -7.08 -8.53 14.97
C ALA A 78 -6.18 -7.80 13.97
N THR A 79 -4.88 -8.09 14.04
CA THR A 79 -3.88 -7.52 13.13
C THR A 79 -3.28 -8.63 12.26
N VAL A 80 -3.10 -8.32 10.98
CA VAL A 80 -2.47 -9.18 9.98
C VAL A 80 -1.33 -8.38 9.35
N THR A 81 -0.15 -8.98 9.25
CA THR A 81 1.01 -8.33 8.62
C THR A 81 1.32 -9.01 7.30
N ILE A 82 1.20 -8.26 6.20
CA ILE A 82 1.74 -8.68 4.91
C ILE A 82 3.18 -8.21 4.87
N LYS A 83 4.12 -9.13 4.64
CA LYS A 83 5.55 -8.82 4.65
C LYS A 83 5.96 -8.07 3.39
N ALA A 84 6.97 -7.21 3.51
CA ALA A 84 7.58 -6.57 2.34
C ALA A 84 7.89 -7.60 1.24
N GLY A 85 7.55 -7.26 0.00
CA GLY A 85 7.68 -8.14 -1.17
C GLY A 85 6.58 -9.19 -1.33
N GLU A 86 5.78 -9.48 -0.30
CA GLU A 86 4.65 -10.39 -0.36
C GLU A 86 3.36 -9.66 -0.74
N THR A 87 2.39 -10.41 -1.26
CA THR A 87 1.08 -9.87 -1.64
C THR A 87 -0.08 -10.43 -0.84
N SER A 88 0.18 -11.31 0.12
CA SER A 88 -0.86 -11.88 0.96
C SER A 88 -0.35 -12.32 2.33
N ALA A 89 -1.27 -12.45 3.28
CA ALA A 89 -1.01 -13.03 4.59
C ALA A 89 -2.26 -13.71 5.16
N PRO A 90 -2.10 -14.88 5.82
CA PRO A 90 -3.22 -15.61 6.41
C PRO A 90 -3.64 -15.03 7.77
N TYR A 91 -4.90 -15.27 8.13
CA TYR A 91 -5.48 -15.02 9.44
C TYR A 91 -6.35 -16.20 9.86
N GLU A 92 -6.10 -16.73 11.07
CA GLU A 92 -6.98 -17.72 11.69
C GLU A 92 -7.86 -17.03 12.74
N HIS A 93 -9.18 -17.21 12.63
CA HIS A 93 -10.09 -16.86 13.71
C HIS A 93 -10.17 -17.99 14.73
N ALA A 94 -10.51 -17.66 15.98
CA ALA A 94 -10.81 -18.68 16.97
C ALA A 94 -12.04 -19.50 16.52
N ALA A 95 -11.98 -20.82 16.73
CA ALA A 95 -13.16 -21.66 16.54
C ALA A 95 -14.26 -21.23 17.52
N GLN A 96 -15.53 -21.40 17.13
CA GLN A 96 -16.67 -21.04 17.99
C GLN A 96 -16.74 -21.91 19.26
N GLY A 97 -16.03 -23.04 19.27
CA GLY A 97 -16.06 -24.01 20.37
C GLY A 97 -17.14 -25.04 20.11
N ASP A 98 -17.00 -26.21 20.74
CA ASP A 98 -17.98 -27.30 20.66
C ASP A 98 -18.93 -27.14 21.85
N ASP A 99 -20.11 -26.59 21.62
CA ASP A 99 -21.14 -26.48 22.65
C ASP A 99 -22.51 -26.97 22.14
N VAL A 100 -23.32 -27.52 23.05
CA VAL A 100 -24.56 -28.24 22.70
C VAL A 100 -25.75 -27.28 22.49
N TYR A 101 -25.58 -25.97 22.68
CA TYR A 101 -26.68 -24.99 22.77
C TYR A 101 -26.53 -23.77 21.85
N GLN A 102 -25.33 -23.46 21.37
CA GLN A 102 -25.06 -22.45 20.36
C GLN A 102 -24.93 -23.15 19.02
N ASP A 103 -26.04 -23.16 18.27
CA ASP A 103 -26.04 -23.57 16.87
C ASP A 103 -25.20 -22.61 16.01
N ALA A 104 -24.78 -23.10 14.83
CA ALA A 104 -23.95 -22.42 13.83
C ALA A 104 -24.14 -20.89 13.73
N GLY A 105 -23.08 -20.14 14.02
CA GLY A 105 -23.04 -18.67 13.89
C GLY A 105 -22.38 -18.20 12.60
N GLU A 106 -22.88 -17.12 12.00
CA GLU A 106 -22.21 -16.45 10.88
C GLU A 106 -21.02 -15.59 11.36
N ILE A 107 -19.89 -15.70 10.67
CA ILE A 107 -18.72 -14.84 10.91
C ILE A 107 -18.65 -13.81 9.79
N THR A 108 -18.84 -12.55 10.17
CA THR A 108 -18.63 -11.39 9.26
C THR A 108 -17.29 -10.75 9.59
N LEU A 109 -16.35 -10.81 8.65
CA LEU A 109 -15.01 -10.25 8.78
C LEU A 109 -14.75 -9.28 7.62
N GLY A 110 -14.12 -8.15 7.94
CA GLY A 110 -13.74 -7.14 6.95
C GLY A 110 -12.47 -6.40 7.36
N ILE A 111 -12.05 -5.46 6.53
CA ILE A 111 -10.86 -4.63 6.80
C ILE A 111 -11.29 -3.33 7.45
N LYS A 112 -10.67 -2.99 8.59
CA LYS A 112 -10.91 -1.75 9.34
C LYS A 112 -9.93 -0.64 8.93
N SER A 113 -8.65 -0.98 8.79
CA SER A 113 -7.60 -0.05 8.36
C SER A 113 -6.38 -0.80 7.87
N ALA A 114 -5.53 -0.15 7.09
CA ALA A 114 -4.21 -0.63 6.74
C ALA A 114 -3.19 0.51 6.83
N VAL A 115 -2.01 0.24 7.36
CA VAL A 115 -0.94 1.23 7.54
C VAL A 115 0.40 0.60 7.15
N ASP A 116 1.26 1.37 6.50
CA ASP A 116 2.66 0.99 6.31
C ASP A 116 3.34 0.85 7.68
N ALA A 117 4.17 -0.16 7.87
CA ALA A 117 4.83 -0.43 9.16
C ALA A 117 5.77 0.71 9.62
N THR A 118 6.24 1.55 8.70
CA THR A 118 7.01 2.76 8.98
C THR A 118 6.14 3.96 9.36
N GLY A 119 4.81 3.84 9.16
CA GLY A 119 3.85 4.93 9.35
C GLY A 119 3.75 5.89 8.17
N ALA A 120 4.37 5.57 7.03
CA ALA A 120 4.20 6.32 5.80
C ALA A 120 2.74 6.31 5.31
N ALA A 121 2.31 7.41 4.68
CA ALA A 121 0.99 7.51 4.08
C ALA A 121 1.04 6.98 2.64
N PHE A 122 0.04 6.18 2.27
CA PHE A 122 -0.20 5.82 0.88
C PHE A 122 -0.85 6.98 0.13
N GLU A 123 -0.45 7.18 -1.12
CA GLU A 123 -1.10 8.14 -2.02
C GLU A 123 -2.55 7.74 -2.30
N ASN A 124 -2.79 6.44 -2.55
CA ASN A 124 -4.11 5.89 -2.84
C ASN A 124 -4.30 4.50 -2.24
N LEU A 125 -4.85 4.46 -1.03
CA LEU A 125 -5.22 3.21 -0.34
C LEU A 125 -6.71 2.93 -0.49
N GLN A 126 -7.05 1.75 -0.99
CA GLN A 126 -8.42 1.26 -1.11
C GLN A 126 -8.61 -0.02 -0.29
N LEU A 127 -9.72 -0.10 0.45
CA LEU A 127 -10.08 -1.26 1.28
C LEU A 127 -11.34 -1.90 0.72
N GLY A 128 -11.38 -3.23 0.63
CA GLY A 128 -12.54 -3.98 0.14
C GLY A 128 -12.64 -5.41 0.65
#